data_AF-A0A0J8UB66-F1
#
_entry.id   AF-A0A0J8UB66-F1
#
_cell.length_a   1.000
_cell.length_b   1.000
_cell.length_c   1.000
_cell.angle_alpha   90.00
_cell.angle_beta   90.00
_cell.angle_gamma   90.00
#
_symmetry.space_group_name_H-M   'P 1'
#
loop_
_entity.id
_entity.type
_entity.pdbx_description
1 polymer ?
#
loop_
_entity_poly.entity_id
_entity_poly.type
_entity_poly.pdbx_seq_one_letter_code
_entity_poly.pdbx_strand_id
1 'polypeptide(L)'
;MATASAPATSLLSLLYRSYPRVVPSNSTEPDLESISPKIFPTADYTDAEKAEINQWLSRSSELAQALKKGEIESVSTLLITVNTHLASRTTVLGAKPSVADVALYALLGPVVEKWSPEERTGEDGYHHIVRHVDLVQNAPLFSLQIPE
;
A
#
# COMPACT_ATOMS: atom_id res chain seq x y z
N MET A 1 -3.50 -8.40 27.47
CA MET A 1 -2.63 -7.41 26.81
C MET A 1 -2.84 -7.56 25.31
N ALA A 2 -3.42 -6.55 24.66
CA ALA A 2 -3.82 -6.64 23.25
C ALA A 2 -2.60 -6.55 22.33
N THR A 3 -2.24 -7.65 21.67
CA THR A 3 -1.19 -7.70 20.65
C THR A 3 -1.83 -7.52 19.27
N ALA A 4 -2.17 -6.30 18.88
CA ALA A 4 -2.73 -6.05 17.56
C ALA A 4 -2.08 -4.82 16.89
N SER A 5 -1.61 -5.04 15.66
CA SER A 5 -1.71 -4.04 14.60
C SER A 5 -0.62 -2.95 14.43
N ALA A 6 0.67 -3.28 14.46
CA ALA A 6 1.69 -2.34 13.96
C ALA A 6 1.45 -1.87 12.49
N PRO A 7 1.07 -2.74 11.52
CA PRO A 7 0.86 -2.30 10.14
C PRO A 7 -0.45 -1.52 9.94
N ALA A 8 -1.57 -1.90 10.58
CA ALA A 8 -2.81 -1.12 10.43
C ALA A 8 -2.77 0.20 11.23
N THR A 9 -2.03 0.27 12.35
CA THR A 9 -1.80 1.55 13.05
C THR A 9 -0.97 2.50 12.18
N SER A 10 0.00 1.98 11.42
CA SER A 10 0.79 2.76 10.45
C SER A 10 -0.09 3.33 9.33
N LEU A 11 -0.91 2.49 8.69
CA LEU A 11 -1.82 2.91 7.62
C LEU A 11 -2.85 3.93 8.11
N LEU A 12 -3.53 3.66 9.24
CA LEU A 12 -4.54 4.58 9.78
C LEU A 12 -3.92 5.93 10.15
N SER A 13 -2.77 5.92 10.82
CA SER A 13 -2.05 7.15 11.18
C SER A 13 -1.69 7.97 9.94
N LEU A 14 -1.22 7.30 8.87
CA LEU A 14 -0.90 7.94 7.61
C LEU A 14 -2.15 8.52 6.93
N LEU A 15 -3.27 7.79 6.92
CA LEU A 15 -4.54 8.23 6.34
C LEU A 15 -5.13 9.43 7.08
N TYR A 16 -5.13 9.44 8.42
CA TYR A 16 -5.63 10.61 9.17
C TYR A 16 -4.79 11.85 8.91
N ARG A 17 -3.47 11.70 8.86
CA ARG A 17 -2.56 12.82 8.66
C ARG A 17 -2.65 13.37 7.23
N SER A 18 -2.76 12.48 6.25
CA SER A 18 -2.79 12.85 4.82
C SER A 18 -4.18 13.31 4.37
N TYR A 19 -5.25 12.72 4.90
CA TYR A 19 -6.63 12.95 4.46
C TYR A 19 -7.60 13.25 5.62
N PRO A 20 -7.32 14.23 6.50
CA PRO A 20 -8.10 14.47 7.72
C PRO A 20 -9.57 14.84 7.47
N ARG A 21 -9.91 15.30 6.25
CA ARG A 21 -11.29 15.61 5.85
C ARG A 21 -12.13 14.37 5.53
N VAL A 22 -11.47 13.29 5.10
CA VAL A 22 -12.13 12.06 4.65
C VAL A 22 -12.07 10.99 5.73
N VAL A 23 -10.93 10.91 6.43
CA VAL A 23 -10.68 9.93 7.48
C VAL A 23 -10.46 10.71 8.78
N PRO A 24 -11.49 10.87 9.63
CA PRO A 24 -11.35 11.59 10.88
C PRO A 24 -10.61 10.74 11.91
N SER A 25 -9.85 11.38 12.81
CA SER A 25 -8.98 10.72 13.78
C SER A 25 -9.69 9.84 14.82
N ASN A 26 -11.03 9.85 14.84
CA ASN A 26 -11.85 9.02 15.72
C ASN A 26 -12.38 7.73 15.04
N SER A 27 -12.09 7.50 13.76
CA SER A 27 -12.54 6.29 13.04
C SER A 27 -11.61 5.11 13.29
N THR A 28 -12.02 4.09 14.04
CA THR A 28 -11.15 2.94 14.35
C THR A 28 -10.97 1.97 13.17
N GLU A 29 -11.99 1.86 12.31
CA GLU A 29 -12.03 0.96 11.16
C GLU A 29 -12.68 1.70 9.98
N PRO A 30 -11.91 2.49 9.21
CA PRO A 30 -12.42 3.12 8.02
C PRO A 30 -12.67 2.05 6.95
N ASP A 31 -13.84 2.10 6.32
CA ASP A 31 -14.13 1.32 5.13
C ASP A 31 -13.28 1.85 3.97
N LEU A 32 -12.13 1.20 3.76
CA LEU A 32 -11.10 1.62 2.81
C LEU A 32 -11.64 1.70 1.36
N GLU A 33 -12.56 0.80 0.99
CA GLU A 33 -13.17 0.79 -0.34
C GLU A 33 -13.95 2.09 -0.58
N SER A 34 -14.85 2.46 0.33
CA SER A 34 -15.72 3.63 0.15
C SER A 34 -15.02 4.97 0.35
N ILE A 35 -13.83 5.00 0.95
CA ILE A 35 -13.02 6.23 1.06
C ILE A 35 -12.15 6.49 -0.17
N SER A 36 -11.81 5.48 -0.98
CA SER A 36 -11.01 5.67 -2.19
C SER A 36 -11.54 6.80 -3.10
N PRO A 37 -12.84 6.85 -3.49
CA PRO A 37 -13.38 7.94 -4.31
C PRO A 37 -13.43 9.29 -3.59
N LYS A 38 -13.42 9.29 -2.24
CA LYS A 38 -13.40 10.54 -1.46
C LYS A 38 -11.99 11.12 -1.38
N ILE A 39 -10.96 10.26 -1.32
CA ILE A 39 -9.55 10.65 -1.33
C ILE A 39 -9.13 11.05 -2.75
N PHE A 40 -9.56 10.30 -3.76
CA PHE A 40 -9.21 10.51 -5.17
C PHE A 40 -10.46 10.87 -6.00
N PRO A 41 -11.03 12.08 -5.84
CA PRO A 41 -12.28 12.46 -6.50
C PRO A 41 -12.19 12.57 -8.02
N THR A 42 -10.97 12.57 -8.58
CA THR A 42 -10.73 12.56 -10.03
C THR A 42 -10.69 11.15 -10.62
N ALA A 43 -10.78 10.11 -9.80
CA ALA A 43 -10.76 8.72 -10.23
C ALA A 43 -12.18 8.12 -10.16
N ASP A 44 -12.75 7.84 -11.31
CA ASP A 44 -14.02 7.09 -11.41
C ASP A 44 -13.73 5.59 -11.41
N TYR A 45 -14.22 4.87 -10.41
CA TYR A 45 -14.02 3.43 -10.27
C TYR A 45 -15.24 2.64 -10.77
N THR A 46 -14.99 1.72 -11.69
CA THR A 46 -15.93 0.66 -12.07
C THR A 46 -16.06 -0.37 -10.94
N ASP A 47 -17.12 -1.19 -10.97
CA ASP A 47 -17.31 -2.22 -9.93
C ASP A 47 -16.21 -3.30 -9.97
N ALA A 48 -15.63 -3.55 -11.15
CA ALA A 48 -14.45 -4.42 -11.28
C ALA A 48 -13.22 -3.83 -10.57
N GLU A 49 -12.98 -2.52 -10.73
CA GLU A 49 -11.87 -1.83 -10.06
C GLU A 49 -12.06 -1.77 -8.54
N LYS A 50 -13.29 -1.60 -8.06
CA LYS A 50 -13.59 -1.68 -6.61
C LYS A 50 -13.30 -3.07 -6.04
N ALA A 51 -13.69 -4.12 -6.77
CA ALA A 51 -13.35 -5.49 -6.39
C ALA A 51 -11.83 -5.73 -6.37
N GLU A 52 -11.11 -5.15 -7.34
CA GLU A 52 -9.64 -5.19 -7.38
C GLU A 52 -9.01 -4.44 -6.19
N ILE A 53 -9.53 -3.27 -5.81
CA ILE A 53 -9.10 -2.56 -4.59
C ILE A 53 -9.21 -3.48 -3.37
N ASN A 54 -10.37 -4.11 -3.17
CA ASN A 54 -10.58 -5.04 -2.04
C ASN A 54 -9.63 -6.23 -2.06
N GLN A 55 -9.40 -6.80 -3.24
CA GLN A 55 -8.45 -7.90 -3.41
C GLN A 55 -7.04 -7.48 -2.96
N TRP A 56 -6.59 -6.28 -3.33
CA TRP A 56 -5.27 -5.78 -2.98
C TRP A 56 -5.15 -5.37 -1.51
N LEU A 57 -6.24 -4.88 -0.91
CA LEU A 57 -6.29 -4.65 0.55
C LEU A 57 -6.17 -5.98 1.32
N SER A 58 -6.87 -7.03 0.89
CA SER A 58 -6.73 -8.37 1.48
C SER A 58 -5.30 -8.89 1.34
N ARG A 59 -4.71 -8.79 0.15
CA ARG A 59 -3.34 -9.23 -0.12
C ARG A 59 -2.30 -8.46 0.69
N SER A 60 -2.52 -7.16 0.90
CA SER A 60 -1.67 -6.34 1.77
C SER A 60 -1.76 -6.81 3.23
N SER A 61 -2.96 -7.19 3.69
CA SER A 61 -3.15 -7.78 5.03
C SER A 61 -2.45 -9.13 5.17
N GLU A 62 -2.54 -10.00 4.16
CA GLU A 62 -1.82 -11.28 4.12
C GLU A 62 -0.30 -11.08 4.21
N LEU A 63 0.26 -10.16 3.42
CA LEU A 63 1.69 -9.82 3.45
C LEU A 63 2.09 -9.25 4.82
N ALA A 64 1.28 -8.38 5.40
CA ALA A 64 1.53 -7.84 6.73
C ALA A 64 1.55 -8.93 7.82
N GLN A 65 0.67 -9.94 7.71
CA GLN A 65 0.68 -11.09 8.62
C GLN A 65 1.91 -11.97 8.42
N ALA A 66 2.28 -12.27 7.17
CA ALA A 66 3.46 -13.08 6.86
C ALA A 66 4.75 -12.40 7.37
N LEU A 67 4.88 -11.08 7.17
CA LEU A 67 5.98 -10.27 7.71
C LEU A 67 6.03 -10.32 9.24
N LYS A 68 4.88 -10.20 9.91
CA LYS A 68 4.80 -10.26 11.38
C LYS A 68 5.20 -11.63 11.94
N LYS A 69 4.86 -12.70 11.23
CA LYS A 69 5.19 -14.08 11.63
C LYS A 69 6.61 -14.51 11.23
N GLY A 70 7.27 -13.75 10.36
CA GLY A 70 8.59 -14.11 9.81
C GLY A 70 8.53 -15.28 8.83
N GLU A 71 7.42 -15.45 8.11
CA GLU A 71 7.23 -16.52 7.12
C GLU A 71 7.95 -16.16 5.79
N ILE A 72 9.27 -16.36 5.76
CA ILE A 72 10.15 -15.87 4.67
C ILE A 72 9.67 -16.31 3.27
N GLU A 73 9.30 -17.58 3.09
CA GLU A 73 8.85 -18.08 1.79
C GLU A 73 7.54 -17.44 1.32
N SER A 74 6.59 -17.26 2.25
CA SER A 74 5.31 -16.62 1.98
C SER A 74 5.50 -15.13 1.67
N VAL A 75 6.38 -14.44 2.41
CA VAL A 75 6.75 -13.05 2.13
C VAL A 75 7.36 -12.93 0.74
N SER A 76 8.35 -13.78 0.40
CA SER A 76 9.00 -13.77 -0.92
C SER A 76 7.99 -13.98 -2.05
N THR A 77 7.11 -14.98 -1.92
CA THR A 77 6.07 -15.28 -2.92
C THR A 77 5.11 -14.10 -3.13
N LEU A 78 4.70 -13.45 -2.04
CA LEU A 78 3.82 -12.28 -2.09
C LEU A 78 4.53 -11.06 -2.71
N LEU A 79 5.81 -10.83 -2.39
CA LEU A 79 6.61 -9.77 -3.02
C LEU A 79 6.79 -9.99 -4.52
N ILE A 80 7.07 -11.23 -4.95
CA ILE A 80 7.13 -11.58 -6.39
C ILE A 80 5.80 -11.28 -7.07
N THR A 81 4.68 -11.65 -6.44
CA THR A 81 3.33 -11.39 -6.95
C THR A 81 3.08 -9.88 -7.11
N VAL A 82 3.40 -9.08 -6.08
CA VAL A 82 3.24 -7.63 -6.11
C VAL A 82 4.13 -7.00 -7.19
N ASN A 83 5.40 -7.38 -7.26
CA ASN A 83 6.36 -6.86 -8.24
C ASN A 83 5.94 -7.19 -9.68
N THR A 84 5.47 -8.41 -9.91
CA THR A 84 4.98 -8.86 -11.22
C THR A 84 3.74 -8.08 -11.65
N HIS A 85 2.79 -7.85 -10.73
CA HIS A 85 1.60 -7.05 -11.00
C HIS A 85 1.95 -5.60 -11.39
N LEU A 86 2.93 -5.02 -10.70
CA LEU A 86 3.39 -3.66 -10.94
C LEU A 86 4.28 -3.52 -12.18
N ALA A 87 4.72 -4.62 -12.81
CA ALA A 87 5.59 -4.57 -13.99
C ALA A 87 4.97 -3.79 -15.16
N SER A 88 3.66 -3.97 -15.40
CA SER A 88 2.92 -3.30 -16.48
C SER A 88 2.05 -2.13 -16.00
N ARG A 89 2.11 -1.79 -14.71
CA ARG A 89 1.16 -0.87 -14.07
C ARG A 89 1.87 0.16 -13.20
N THR A 90 1.48 1.42 -13.30
CA THR A 90 2.04 2.51 -12.48
C THR A 90 1.49 2.49 -11.05
N THR A 91 0.20 2.16 -10.92
CA THR A 91 -0.57 1.98 -9.68
C THR A 91 -1.16 0.57 -9.65
N VAL A 92 -1.72 0.15 -8.52
CA VAL A 92 -2.43 -1.14 -8.40
C VAL A 92 -3.50 -1.30 -9.48
N LEU A 93 -4.24 -0.24 -9.78
CA LEU A 93 -5.28 -0.21 -10.82
C LEU A 93 -4.76 0.28 -12.19
N GLY A 94 -3.48 0.05 -12.48
CA GLY A 94 -2.87 0.48 -13.75
C GLY A 94 -2.44 1.94 -13.70
N ALA A 95 -3.38 2.88 -13.91
CA ALA A 95 -3.11 4.32 -13.91
C ALA A 95 -3.92 5.11 -12.87
N LYS A 96 -4.95 4.50 -12.28
CA LYS A 96 -5.82 5.18 -11.31
C LYS A 96 -5.28 4.98 -9.89
N PRO A 97 -5.07 6.06 -9.12
CA PRO A 97 -4.73 5.92 -7.72
C PRO A 97 -5.90 5.35 -6.93
N SER A 98 -5.60 4.67 -5.85
CA SER A 98 -6.59 4.13 -4.92
C SER A 98 -5.99 4.03 -3.52
N VAL A 99 -6.83 3.77 -2.52
CA VAL A 99 -6.34 3.52 -1.16
C VAL A 99 -5.46 2.26 -1.09
N ALA A 100 -5.58 1.33 -2.04
CA ALA A 100 -4.77 0.11 -2.06
C ALA A 100 -3.29 0.42 -2.30
N ASP A 101 -2.99 1.45 -3.09
CA ASP A 101 -1.64 1.96 -3.29
C ASP A 101 -1.05 2.51 -1.98
N VAL A 102 -1.85 3.29 -1.24
CA VAL A 102 -1.45 3.85 0.07
C VAL A 102 -1.26 2.73 1.12
N ALA A 103 -2.11 1.71 1.10
CA ALA A 103 -2.00 0.54 1.96
C ALA A 103 -0.73 -0.28 1.69
N LEU A 104 -0.42 -0.53 0.41
CA LEU A 104 0.83 -1.17 0.01
C LEU A 104 2.04 -0.34 0.41
N TYR A 105 2.02 0.98 0.18
CA TYR A 105 3.10 1.87 0.60
C TYR A 105 3.33 1.83 2.13
N ALA A 106 2.27 1.98 2.93
CA ALA A 106 2.37 1.98 4.38
C ALA A 106 2.99 0.68 4.94
N LEU A 107 2.83 -0.43 4.21
CA LEU A 107 3.43 -1.72 4.54
C LEU A 107 4.86 -1.86 4.00
N LEU A 108 5.07 -1.54 2.72
CA LEU A 108 6.31 -1.83 2.00
C LEU A 108 7.39 -0.77 2.20
N GLY A 109 7.05 0.49 2.46
CA GLY A 109 8.02 1.56 2.67
C GLY A 109 9.13 1.18 3.67
N PRO A 110 8.79 0.80 4.92
CA PRO A 110 9.78 0.37 5.91
C PRO A 110 10.51 -0.94 5.59
N VAL A 111 9.95 -1.78 4.71
CA VAL A 111 10.58 -3.03 4.25
C VAL A 111 11.62 -2.71 3.19
N VAL A 112 11.25 -1.92 2.18
CA VAL A 112 12.12 -1.45 1.10
C VAL A 112 13.28 -0.63 1.65
N GLU A 113 13.06 0.18 2.69
CA GLU A 113 14.11 0.95 3.35
C GLU A 113 15.28 0.07 3.83
N LYS A 114 15.01 -1.19 4.21
CA LYS A 114 16.01 -2.14 4.71
C LYS A 114 16.63 -3.03 3.64
N TRP A 115 16.11 -3.00 2.42
CA TRP A 115 16.61 -3.83 1.33
C TRP A 115 18.01 -3.44 0.88
N SER A 116 18.79 -4.45 0.49
CA SER A 116 20.08 -4.26 -0.14
C SER A 116 19.94 -3.64 -1.55
N PRO A 117 21.02 -3.08 -2.12
CA PRO A 117 21.03 -2.65 -3.51
C PRO A 117 20.61 -3.76 -4.49
N GLU A 118 20.96 -5.01 -4.23
CA GLU A 118 20.59 -6.18 -5.03
C GLU A 118 19.08 -6.46 -4.95
N GLU A 119 18.49 -6.42 -3.76
CA GLU A 119 17.04 -6.61 -3.59
C GLU A 119 16.23 -5.49 -4.25
N ARG A 120 16.75 -4.26 -4.26
CA ARG A 120 16.07 -3.10 -4.89
C ARG A 120 16.26 -3.06 -6.40
N THR A 121 17.49 -3.30 -6.85
CA THR A 121 17.96 -2.95 -8.20
C THR A 121 18.84 -4.00 -8.89
N GLY A 122 19.07 -5.17 -8.28
CA GLY A 122 19.74 -6.29 -8.94
C GLY A 122 18.85 -6.95 -10.00
N GLU A 123 19.41 -7.83 -10.84
CA GLU A 123 18.70 -8.46 -11.97
C GLU A 123 17.38 -9.15 -11.59
N ASP A 124 17.36 -9.82 -10.43
CA ASP A 124 16.17 -10.47 -9.86
C ASP A 124 15.47 -9.62 -8.78
N GLY A 125 15.73 -8.31 -8.76
CA GLY A 125 15.26 -7.38 -7.74
C GLY A 125 13.79 -6.99 -7.88
N TYR A 126 13.27 -6.35 -6.84
CA TYR A 126 11.88 -5.89 -6.77
C TYR A 126 11.70 -4.46 -7.28
N HIS A 127 12.24 -4.16 -8.47
CA HIS A 127 12.30 -2.80 -9.03
C HIS A 127 10.94 -2.10 -9.13
N HIS A 128 9.88 -2.85 -9.47
CA HIS A 128 8.56 -2.28 -9.68
C HIS A 128 7.90 -1.91 -8.34
N ILE A 129 8.22 -2.65 -7.27
CA ILE A 129 7.86 -2.26 -5.91
C ILE A 129 8.58 -0.98 -5.52
N VAL A 130 9.91 -0.90 -5.74
CA VAL A 130 10.69 0.31 -5.41
C VAL A 130 10.13 1.53 -6.13
N ARG A 131 9.85 1.41 -7.44
CA ARG A 131 9.22 2.47 -8.24
C ARG A 131 7.85 2.86 -7.70
N HIS A 132 7.04 1.87 -7.30
CA HIS A 132 5.71 2.13 -6.75
C HIS A 132 5.76 2.83 -5.40
N VAL A 133 6.67 2.42 -4.50
CA VAL A 133 6.90 3.08 -3.21
C VAL A 133 7.32 4.53 -3.42
N ASP A 134 8.27 4.79 -4.32
CA ASP A 134 8.70 6.14 -4.68
C ASP A 134 7.55 6.99 -5.24
N LEU A 135 6.76 6.43 -6.15
CA LEU A 135 5.59 7.10 -6.70
C LEU A 135 4.59 7.48 -5.60
N VAL A 136 4.23 6.55 -4.72
CA VAL A 136 3.22 6.81 -3.68
C VAL A 136 3.72 7.82 -2.67
N GLN A 137 5.00 7.76 -2.32
CA GLN A 137 5.65 8.69 -1.41
C GLN A 137 5.72 10.12 -1.97
N ASN A 138 6.10 10.27 -3.24
CA ASN A 138 6.52 11.57 -3.79
C ASN A 138 5.50 12.21 -4.75
N ALA A 139 4.56 11.45 -5.32
CA ALA A 139 3.65 12.02 -6.30
C ALA A 139 2.58 12.91 -5.66
N PRO A 140 2.37 14.15 -6.18
CA PRO A 140 1.33 15.05 -5.68
C PRO A 140 -0.07 14.45 -5.67
N LEU A 141 -0.32 13.48 -6.56
CA LEU A 141 -1.60 12.78 -6.66
C LEU A 141 -1.99 12.04 -5.37
N PHE A 142 -1.00 11.58 -4.58
CA PHE A 142 -1.25 10.97 -3.28
C PHE A 142 -1.21 11.99 -2.15
N SER A 143 -0.43 13.07 -2.25
CA SER A 143 -0.37 14.15 -1.25
C SER A 143 -0.17 13.64 0.19
N LEU A 144 0.65 12.58 0.35
CA LEU A 144 0.90 11.98 1.66
C LEU A 144 1.63 12.95 2.57
N GLN A 145 1.19 12.98 3.83
CA GLN A 145 1.84 13.75 4.89
C GLN A 145 2.74 12.80 5.68
N ILE A 146 3.98 12.61 5.20
CA ILE A 146 4.94 11.70 5.82
C ILE A 146 5.79 12.51 6.83
N PRO A 147 5.91 12.07 8.10
CA PRO A 147 6.81 12.71 9.06
C PRO A 147 8.27 12.55 8.65
N GLU A 148 9.09 13.56 8.93
CA GLU A 148 10.56 13.49 8.82
C GLU A 148 11.19 12.49 9.78
#